data_AF-A0A080LYC6-F1
#
_entry.id   AF-A0A080LYC6-F1
#
_cell.length_a   1.000
_cell.length_b   1.000
_cell.length_c   1.000
_cell.angle_alpha   90.00
_cell.angle_beta   90.00
_cell.angle_gamma   90.00
#
_symmetry.space_group_name_H-M   'P 1'
#
loop_
_entity.id
_entity.type
_entity.pdbx_description
1 polymer ?
#
loop_
_entity_poly.entity_id
_entity_poly.type
_entity_poly.pdbx_seq_one_letter_code
_entity_poly.pdbx_strand_id
1 'polypeptide(L)'
;MATVWHGTVNPPRVREIREWLYDDPQIVLKKGDEMGRFLLGSTVVMLFPKDALCFNPAWAPARPIRMGEMMANPAERCGLTPGGSGDSSGRT
;
A
#
# COMPACT_ATOMS: atom_id res chain seq x y z
N MET A 1 -7.00 -13.35 0.01
CA MET A 1 -7.22 -13.08 -1.42
C MET A 1 -8.47 -13.84 -1.87
N ALA A 2 -9.10 -13.40 -2.94
CA ALA A 2 -10.16 -14.13 -3.61
C ALA A 2 -9.93 -14.14 -5.13
N THR A 3 -10.32 -15.22 -5.81
CA THR A 3 -10.37 -15.27 -7.29
C THR A 3 -11.83 -15.37 -7.73
N VAL A 4 -12.10 -15.09 -9.01
CA VAL A 4 -13.48 -15.14 -9.53
C VAL A 4 -14.05 -16.56 -9.61
N TRP A 5 -13.19 -17.58 -9.61
CA TRP A 5 -13.60 -19.00 -9.65
C TRP A 5 -13.59 -19.70 -8.29
N HIS A 6 -12.62 -19.39 -7.41
CA HIS A 6 -12.51 -20.06 -6.10
C HIS A 6 -13.32 -19.33 -5.02
N GLY A 7 -13.59 -18.04 -5.19
CA GLY A 7 -13.97 -17.18 -4.07
C GLY A 7 -12.76 -16.99 -3.14
N THR A 8 -12.96 -17.04 -1.83
CA THR A 8 -11.90 -16.74 -0.84
C THR A 8 -10.89 -17.89 -0.72
N VAL A 9 -9.68 -17.68 -1.24
CA VAL A 9 -8.59 -18.69 -1.20
C VAL A 9 -7.89 -18.76 0.16
N ASN A 10 -7.86 -17.64 0.89
CA ASN A 10 -7.30 -17.54 2.24
C ASN A 10 -8.47 -17.39 3.23
N PRO A 11 -9.06 -18.50 3.71
CA PRO A 11 -9.97 -18.49 4.85
C PRO A 11 -9.20 -18.12 6.14
N PRO A 12 -9.88 -17.79 7.26
CA PRO A 12 -9.24 -17.47 8.54
C PRO A 12 -8.09 -18.43 8.88
N ARG A 13 -6.97 -17.89 9.38
CA ARG A 13 -5.71 -18.63 9.53
C ARG A 13 -5.93 -19.93 10.30
N VAL A 14 -5.77 -21.06 9.59
CA VAL A 14 -5.70 -22.41 10.15
C VAL A 14 -4.24 -22.87 10.18
N ARG A 15 -3.92 -23.81 11.09
CA ARG A 15 -2.53 -24.25 11.34
C ARG A 15 -1.98 -25.17 10.25
N GLU A 16 -2.84 -25.72 9.41
CA GLU A 16 -2.50 -26.67 8.36
C GLU A 16 -2.15 -25.97 7.05
N ILE A 17 -1.13 -26.48 6.36
CA ILE A 17 -0.77 -26.05 5.01
C ILE A 17 -1.85 -26.59 4.06
N ARG A 18 -2.33 -25.73 3.15
CA ARG A 18 -3.27 -26.10 2.10
C ARG A 18 -2.64 -25.85 0.74
N GLU A 19 -2.82 -26.80 -0.15
CA GLU A 19 -2.42 -26.73 -1.55
C GLU A 19 -3.67 -26.81 -2.43
N TRP A 20 -3.69 -26.00 -3.49
CA TRP A 20 -4.77 -26.01 -4.47
C TRP A 20 -4.17 -26.24 -5.86
N LEU A 21 -4.59 -27.32 -6.51
CA LEU A 21 -4.33 -27.57 -7.93
C LEU A 21 -5.62 -27.29 -8.71
N TYR A 22 -5.51 -26.56 -9.82
CA TYR A 22 -6.63 -26.13 -10.65
C TYR A 22 -6.54 -26.74 -12.04
N ASP A 23 -6.46 -28.07 -12.10
CA ASP A 23 -6.27 -28.80 -13.36
C ASP A 23 -7.58 -28.93 -14.16
N ASP A 24 -8.75 -28.93 -13.50
CA ASP A 24 -10.08 -29.01 -14.12
C ASP A 24 -11.14 -28.31 -13.22
N PRO A 25 -11.96 -27.37 -13.73
CA PRO A 25 -11.96 -26.83 -15.09
C PRO A 25 -10.76 -25.94 -15.36
N GLN A 26 -10.34 -25.92 -16.63
CA GLN A 26 -9.33 -25.00 -17.10
C GLN A 26 -9.82 -23.56 -16.90
N ILE A 27 -9.08 -22.79 -16.09
CA ILE A 27 -9.40 -21.39 -15.83
C ILE A 27 -8.88 -20.54 -17.00
N VAL A 28 -9.79 -20.08 -17.86
CA VAL A 28 -9.47 -19.24 -19.02
C VAL A 28 -9.98 -17.82 -18.79
N LEU A 29 -9.09 -16.84 -18.84
CA LEU A 29 -9.40 -15.41 -18.71
C LEU A 29 -9.01 -14.67 -19.99
N LYS A 30 -9.86 -13.74 -20.44
CA LYS A 30 -9.52 -12.81 -21.52
C LYS A 30 -8.69 -11.67 -20.98
N LYS A 31 -8.02 -10.95 -21.89
CA LYS A 31 -7.28 -9.74 -21.54
C LYS A 31 -8.23 -8.72 -20.90
N GLY A 32 -7.90 -8.31 -19.68
CA GLY A 32 -8.67 -7.34 -18.90
C GLY A 32 -9.69 -7.96 -17.93
N ASP A 33 -9.89 -9.27 -17.96
CA ASP A 33 -10.76 -9.94 -17.00
C ASP A 33 -10.16 -9.90 -15.59
N GLU A 34 -11.02 -9.75 -14.58
CA GLU A 34 -10.61 -9.81 -13.18
C GLU A 34 -10.16 -11.24 -12.84
N MET A 35 -8.87 -11.42 -12.57
CA MET A 35 -8.35 -12.69 -12.05
C MET A 35 -8.74 -12.89 -10.58
N GLY A 36 -8.76 -11.81 -9.80
CA GLY A 36 -9.06 -11.84 -8.39
C GLY A 36 -8.75 -10.52 -7.69
N ARG A 37 -9.01 -10.50 -6.38
CA ARG A 37 -8.84 -9.34 -5.52
C ARG A 37 -8.22 -9.70 -4.17
N PHE A 38 -7.48 -8.75 -3.61
CA PHE A 38 -6.96 -8.86 -2.25
C PHE A 38 -8.05 -8.41 -1.26
N LEU A 39 -8.51 -9.32 -0.40
CA LEU A 39 -9.53 -9.04 0.62
C LEU A 39 -8.96 -8.42 1.90
N LEU A 40 -7.66 -8.57 2.12
CA LEU A 40 -6.94 -7.87 3.17
C LEU A 40 -6.41 -6.61 2.51
N GLY A 41 -6.97 -5.44 2.85
CA GLY A 41 -6.46 -4.18 2.32
C GLY A 41 -4.95 -4.12 2.54
N SER A 42 -4.18 -4.01 1.46
CA SER A 42 -2.73 -3.91 1.56
C SER A 42 -2.40 -2.65 2.35
N THR A 43 -1.84 -2.82 3.54
CA THR A 43 -1.32 -1.68 4.30
C THR A 43 0.02 -1.30 3.71
N VAL A 44 0.14 -0.08 3.23
CA VAL A 44 1.41 0.50 2.79
C VAL A 44 1.93 1.38 3.92
N VAL A 45 3.12 1.08 4.43
CA VAL A 45 3.86 1.96 5.35
C VAL A 45 4.92 2.67 4.53
N MET A 46 4.86 4.00 4.47
CA MET A 46 5.84 4.83 3.76
C MET A 46 6.64 5.65 4.78
N LEU A 47 7.96 5.66 4.62
CA LEU A 47 8.88 6.41 5.48
C LEU A 47 9.57 7.48 4.63
N PHE A 48 9.62 8.70 5.15
CA PHE A 48 10.26 9.84 4.52
C PHE A 48 11.26 10.46 5.48
N PRO A 49 12.34 11.10 4.99
CA PRO A 49 13.16 11.97 5.81
C PRO A 49 12.30 13.04 6.49
N LYS A 50 12.76 13.49 7.65
CA LYS A 50 12.11 14.59 8.37
C LYS A 50 11.98 15.81 7.43
N ASP A 51 10.83 16.47 7.49
CA ASP A 51 10.56 17.69 6.74
C ASP A 51 10.67 17.53 5.20
N ALA A 52 10.46 16.33 4.65
CA ALA A 52 10.50 16.09 3.20
C ALA A 52 9.17 16.34 2.48
N LEU A 53 8.04 16.20 3.17
CA LEU A 53 6.70 16.29 2.58
C LEU A 53 5.77 17.17 3.40
N CYS A 54 4.87 17.87 2.71
CA CYS A 54 3.70 18.52 3.28
C CYS A 54 2.45 17.79 2.79
N PHE A 55 1.78 17.06 3.69
CA PHE A 55 0.61 16.26 3.36
C PHE A 55 -0.60 17.13 3.01
N ASN A 56 -1.41 16.66 2.07
CA ASN A 56 -2.70 17.24 1.76
C ASN A 56 -3.61 17.16 3.00
N PRO A 57 -4.13 18.28 3.55
CA PRO A 57 -4.96 18.25 4.76
C PRO A 57 -6.28 17.49 4.58
N ALA A 58 -6.73 17.26 3.34
CA ALA A 58 -7.88 16.42 3.04
C ALA A 58 -7.59 14.91 3.21
N TRP A 59 -6.32 14.50 3.28
CA TRP A 59 -5.94 13.12 3.59
C TRP A 59 -6.03 12.88 5.10
N ALA A 60 -7.23 12.55 5.55
CA ALA A 60 -7.54 12.25 6.94
C ALA A 60 -7.71 10.73 7.18
N PRO A 61 -7.51 10.27 8.43
CA PRO A 61 -7.77 8.88 8.79
C PRO A 61 -9.16 8.39 8.37
N ALA A 62 -9.24 7.12 7.94
CA ALA A 62 -10.47 6.45 7.48
C ALA A 62 -11.14 7.06 6.22
N ARG A 63 -10.58 8.12 5.62
CA ARG A 63 -11.10 8.65 4.36
C ARG A 63 -10.72 7.73 3.19
N PRO A 64 -11.67 7.33 2.32
CA PRO A 64 -11.33 6.64 1.08
C PRO A 64 -10.48 7.53 0.18
N ILE A 65 -9.39 6.98 -0.36
CA ILE A 65 -8.50 7.64 -1.33
C ILE A 65 -8.77 7.11 -2.75
N ARG A 66 -8.49 7.93 -3.76
CA ARG A 66 -8.54 7.50 -5.18
C ARG A 66 -7.14 7.29 -5.74
N MET A 67 -7.01 6.32 -6.66
CA MET A 67 -5.76 6.14 -7.39
C MET A 67 -5.43 7.41 -8.18
N GLY A 68 -4.18 7.88 -8.07
CA GLY A 68 -3.72 9.14 -8.68
C GLY A 68 -4.08 10.40 -7.90
N GLU A 69 -4.76 10.28 -6.75
CA GLU A 69 -5.03 11.43 -5.90
C GLU A 69 -3.75 11.97 -5.25
N MET A 70 -3.60 13.30 -5.19
CA MET A 70 -2.46 13.96 -4.56
C MET A 70 -2.43 13.71 -3.04
N MET A 71 -1.39 13.01 -2.60
CA MET A 71 -1.10 12.72 -1.20
C MET A 71 -0.38 13.87 -0.48
N ALA A 72 0.67 14.42 -1.10
CA ALA A 72 1.54 15.43 -0.51
C ALA A 72 2.29 16.22 -1.58
N ASN A 73 2.74 17.43 -1.21
CA ASN A 73 3.74 18.19 -1.97
C ASN A 73 5.13 18.02 -1.33
N PRO A 74 6.23 18.16 -2.10
CA PRO A 74 7.55 18.35 -1.53
C PRO A 74 7.56 19.55 -0.57
N ALA A 75 8.23 19.40 0.57
CA ALA A 75 8.30 20.42 1.62
C ALA A 75 8.80 21.79 1.11
N GLU A 76 9.74 21.80 0.17
CA GLU A 76 10.27 23.00 -0.49
C GLU A 76 9.16 23.85 -1.13
N ARG A 77 8.14 23.19 -1.70
CA ARG A 77 7.00 23.84 -2.34
C ARG A 77 5.97 24.39 -1.35
N CYS A 78 6.09 24.01 -0.08
CA CYS A 78 5.25 24.48 1.02
C CYS A 78 5.98 25.48 1.94
N GLY A 79 7.19 25.92 1.59
CA GLY A 79 7.95 26.88 2.39
C GLY A 79 8.60 26.28 3.64
N LEU A 80 8.67 24.95 3.75
CA LEU A 80 9.42 24.25 4.78
C LEU A 80 10.82 23.99 4.24
N THR A 81 11.83 24.70 4.78
CA THR A 81 13.23 24.42 4.47
C THR A 81 13.66 23.11 5.15
N PRO A 82 14.34 22.18 4.44
CA PRO A 82 14.88 20.99 5.07
C PRO A 82 15.85 21.40 6.18
N GLY A 83 15.57 20.99 7.41
CA GLY A 83 16.40 21.28 8.57
C GLY A 83 17.84 20.83 8.34
N GLY A 84 18.77 21.77 8.53
CA GLY A 84 20.20 21.59 8.33
C GLY A 84 20.79 20.41 9.08
N SER A 85 21.86 19.88 8.49
CA SER A 85 22.79 18.90 9.05
C SER A 85 23.03 19.17 10.53
N GLY A 86 22.71 18.19 11.37
CA GLY A 86 23.02 18.21 12.79
C GLY A 86 24.50 18.48 13.00
N ASP A 87 24.78 19.57 13.70
CA ASP A 87 26.07 19.91 14.24
C ASP A 87 26.56 18.76 15.14
N SER A 88 27.74 18.24 14.83
CA SER A 88 28.44 17.21 15.60
C SER A 88 29.66 17.81 16.30
N SER A 89 29.50 18.94 16.97
CA SER A 89 30.51 19.52 17.85
C SER A 89 30.22 19.16 19.32
N GLY A 90 30.44 17.88 19.65
CA GLY A 90 30.34 17.34 21.00
C GLY A 90 31.37 16.24 21.22
N ARG A 91 32.65 16.55 21.00
CA ARG A 91 33.77 15.67 21.38
C ARG A 91 35.03 16.50 21.63
N THR A 92 35.22 16.91 22.88
CA THR A 92 36.46 16.84 23.66
C THR A 92 36.18 17.33 25.07
#